data_AF-A0A140LBS7-F1
#
_entry.id   AF-A0A140LBS7-F1
#
_cell.length_a   1.000
_cell.length_b   1.000
_cell.length_c   1.000
_cell.angle_alpha   90.00
_cell.angle_beta   90.00
_cell.angle_gamma   90.00
#
_symmetry.space_group_name_H-M   'P 1'
#
loop_
_entity.id
_entity.type
_entity.pdbx_description
1 polymer ?
#
loop_
_entity_poly.entity_id
_entity_poly.type
_entity_poly.pdbx_seq_one_letter_code
_entity_poly.pdbx_strand_id
1 'polypeptide(L)'
;MNIRFDFIMHWVYAIVWALLGISGFAMVGAKYGWLLNFDYATADYVHRLMAAVFVLITFISIVYEVYRNIKNDKRYLAWSVFGKSGYQLFTFITTLILIITGVLIWVHNGIGMTGMGFALLVHEYVSYLALAGVIWHIYVKCHALIWPKKVDRQSEQKGRGGKADVAKAMD
;
A
#
# COMPACT_ATOMS: atom_id res chain seq x y z
N MET A 1 26.65 -1.86 -2.67
CA MET A 1 25.33 -1.21 -2.83
C MET A 1 24.42 -1.73 -1.73
N ASN A 2 24.13 -0.95 -0.68
CA ASN A 2 23.28 -1.40 0.43
C ASN A 2 21.82 -1.12 0.08
N ILE A 3 21.11 -2.13 -0.40
CA ILE A 3 19.66 -2.04 -0.63
C ILE A 3 18.99 -1.94 0.75
N ARG A 4 18.13 -0.93 0.93
CA ARG A 4 17.44 -0.72 2.19
C ARG A 4 16.29 -1.72 2.35
N PHE A 5 16.14 -2.26 3.55
CA PHE A 5 15.09 -3.23 3.87
C PHE A 5 13.68 -2.72 3.54
N ASP A 6 13.39 -1.44 3.79
CA ASP A 6 12.08 -0.83 3.48
C ASP A 6 11.74 -0.87 1.98
N PHE A 7 12.75 -0.74 1.13
CA PHE A 7 12.57 -0.84 -0.32
C PHE A 7 12.26 -2.28 -0.76
N ILE A 8 13.01 -3.27 -0.25
CA ILE A 8 12.80 -4.68 -0.60
C ILE A 8 11.41 -5.12 -0.16
N MET A 9 11.06 -4.85 1.10
CA MET A 9 9.76 -5.25 1.65
C MET A 9 8.60 -4.63 0.87
N HIS A 10 8.71 -3.37 0.45
CA HIS A 10 7.68 -2.73 -0.36
C HIS A 10 7.40 -3.48 -1.67
N TRP A 11 8.44 -3.84 -2.42
CA TRP A 11 8.27 -4.51 -3.71
C TRP A 11 7.84 -5.97 -3.58
N VAL A 12 8.36 -6.68 -2.57
CA VAL A 12 7.86 -8.02 -2.23
C VAL A 12 6.37 -7.94 -1.89
N TYR A 13 5.97 -6.96 -1.09
CA TYR A 13 4.56 -6.72 -0.76
C TYR A 13 3.72 -6.43 -2.01
N ALA A 14 4.20 -5.57 -2.91
CA ALA A 14 3.50 -5.23 -4.15
C ALA A 14 3.31 -6.44 -5.07
N ILE A 15 4.32 -7.30 -5.22
CA ILE A 15 4.24 -8.52 -6.03
C ILE A 15 3.21 -9.48 -5.44
N VAL A 16 3.31 -9.76 -4.14
CA VAL A 16 2.37 -10.66 -3.45
C VAL A 16 0.95 -10.11 -3.51
N TRP A 17 0.77 -8.80 -3.30
CA TRP A 17 -0.52 -8.14 -3.43
C TRP A 17 -1.09 -8.22 -4.85
N ALA A 18 -0.27 -8.08 -5.88
CA ALA A 18 -0.71 -8.22 -7.28
C ALA A 18 -1.19 -9.65 -7.58
N LEU A 19 -0.45 -10.67 -7.12
CA LEU A 19 -0.84 -12.07 -7.29
C LEU A 19 -2.13 -12.39 -6.53
N LEU A 20 -2.29 -11.86 -5.31
CA LEU A 20 -3.54 -11.95 -4.54
C LEU A 20 -4.70 -11.27 -5.25
N GLY A 21 -4.50 -10.07 -5.78
CA GLY A 21 -5.52 -9.33 -6.51
C GLY A 21 -5.98 -10.09 -7.76
N ILE A 22 -5.04 -10.55 -8.60
CA ILE A 22 -5.36 -11.28 -9.83
C ILE A 22 -6.12 -12.57 -9.52
N SER A 23 -5.59 -13.40 -8.61
CA SER A 23 -6.22 -14.66 -8.23
C SER A 23 -7.56 -14.46 -7.50
N GLY A 24 -7.65 -13.46 -6.62
CA GLY A 24 -8.85 -13.14 -5.86
C GLY A 24 -9.98 -12.63 -6.74
N PHE A 25 -9.70 -11.66 -7.62
CA PHE A 25 -10.71 -11.16 -8.55
C PHE A 25 -11.12 -12.21 -9.57
N ALA A 26 -10.21 -13.07 -10.03
CA ALA A 26 -10.59 -14.19 -10.89
C ALA A 26 -11.64 -15.12 -10.26
N MET A 27 -11.67 -15.24 -8.93
CA MET A 27 -12.65 -16.04 -8.19
C MET A 27 -14.01 -15.36 -7.96
N VAL A 28 -14.16 -14.06 -8.26
CA VAL A 28 -15.45 -13.33 -8.14
C VAL A 28 -16.46 -13.74 -9.24
N GLY A 29 -16.23 -14.87 -9.91
CA GLY A 29 -17.16 -15.51 -10.83
C GLY A 29 -17.15 -14.91 -12.24
N ALA A 30 -18.34 -14.80 -12.85
CA ALA A 30 -18.49 -14.49 -14.28
C ALA A 30 -17.92 -13.13 -14.71
N LYS A 31 -17.81 -12.18 -13.78
CA LYS A 31 -17.38 -10.81 -14.08
C LYS A 31 -15.88 -10.71 -14.40
N TYR A 32 -15.06 -11.51 -13.74
CA TYR A 32 -13.60 -11.40 -13.78
C TYR A 32 -12.87 -12.74 -13.98
N GLY A 33 -13.58 -13.86 -14.10
CA GLY A 33 -13.00 -15.19 -14.33
C GLY A 33 -12.09 -15.27 -15.55
N TRP A 34 -12.30 -14.41 -16.56
CA TRP A 34 -11.43 -14.31 -17.73
C TRP A 34 -9.96 -13.98 -17.40
N LEU A 35 -9.67 -13.37 -16.24
CA LEU A 35 -8.31 -13.05 -15.78
C LEU A 35 -7.40 -14.29 -15.68
N LEU A 36 -7.96 -15.46 -15.39
CA LEU A 36 -7.27 -16.74 -15.33
C LEU A 36 -7.98 -17.80 -16.17
N ASN A 37 -8.59 -17.41 -17.29
CA ASN A 37 -9.29 -18.32 -18.21
C ASN A 37 -10.35 -19.21 -17.53
N PHE A 38 -11.03 -18.69 -16.51
CA PHE A 38 -12.03 -19.41 -15.71
C PHE A 38 -11.49 -20.64 -14.97
N ASP A 39 -10.16 -20.76 -14.81
CA ASP A 39 -9.53 -21.78 -13.97
C ASP A 39 -9.60 -21.38 -12.48
N TYR A 40 -10.77 -21.63 -11.88
CA TYR A 40 -11.03 -21.32 -10.48
C TYR A 40 -10.20 -22.15 -9.50
N ALA A 41 -9.80 -23.37 -9.88
CA ALA A 41 -9.00 -24.24 -9.02
C ALA A 41 -7.58 -23.67 -8.85
N THR A 42 -6.95 -23.29 -9.96
CA THR A 42 -5.64 -22.62 -9.92
C THR A 42 -5.75 -21.28 -9.21
N ALA A 43 -6.81 -20.50 -9.46
CA ALA A 43 -7.05 -19.23 -8.79
C ALA A 43 -7.13 -19.40 -7.26
N ASP A 44 -7.93 -20.35 -6.76
CA ASP A 44 -8.07 -20.63 -5.32
C ASP A 44 -6.74 -21.08 -4.70
N TYR A 45 -6.03 -22.00 -5.36
CA TYR A 45 -4.75 -22.50 -4.87
C TYR A 45 -3.70 -21.38 -4.76
N VAL A 46 -3.53 -20.59 -5.83
CA VAL A 46 -2.60 -19.46 -5.85
C VAL A 46 -2.99 -18.41 -4.82
N HIS A 47 -4.28 -18.09 -4.69
CA HIS A 47 -4.77 -17.10 -3.75
C HIS A 47 -4.46 -17.48 -2.30
N ARG A 48 -4.77 -18.73 -1.90
CA ARG A 48 -4.50 -19.22 -0.54
C ARG A 48 -3.00 -19.29 -0.23
N LEU A 49 -2.20 -19.75 -1.19
CA LEU A 49 -0.75 -19.80 -1.05
C LEU A 49 -0.17 -18.39 -0.86
N MET A 50 -0.56 -17.45 -1.73
CA MET A 50 -0.13 -16.06 -1.62
C MET A 50 -0.68 -15.38 -0.37
N ALA A 51 -1.87 -15.75 0.11
CA ALA A 51 -2.44 -15.22 1.34
C ALA A 51 -1.59 -15.62 2.56
N ALA A 52 -1.12 -16.86 2.62
CA ALA A 52 -0.20 -17.30 3.67
C ALA A 52 1.12 -16.50 3.65
N VAL A 53 1.71 -16.31 2.47
CA VAL A 53 2.91 -15.48 2.30
C VAL A 53 2.64 -14.02 2.69
N PHE A 54 1.50 -13.48 2.27
CA PHE A 54 1.07 -12.11 2.54
C PHE A 54 0.90 -11.84 4.04
N VAL A 55 0.29 -12.78 4.76
CA VAL A 55 0.15 -12.72 6.22
C VAL A 55 1.54 -12.70 6.87
N LEU A 56 2.46 -13.57 6.45
CA LEU A 56 3.82 -13.62 6.98
C LEU A 56 4.58 -12.30 6.78
N ILE A 57 4.62 -11.78 5.55
CA ILE A 57 5.33 -10.51 5.25
C ILE A 57 4.67 -9.31 5.93
N THR A 58 3.34 -9.35 6.12
CA THR A 58 2.60 -8.34 6.87
C THR A 58 3.05 -8.33 8.33
N PHE A 59 3.10 -9.50 8.99
CA PHE A 59 3.58 -9.59 10.37
C PHE A 59 5.03 -9.13 10.52
N ILE A 60 5.91 -9.52 9.59
CA ILE A 60 7.31 -9.05 9.58
C ILE A 60 7.36 -7.52 9.52
N SER A 61 6.56 -6.91 8.65
CA SER A 61 6.51 -5.45 8.47
C SER A 61 5.95 -4.73 9.69
N ILE A 62 4.94 -5.30 10.35
CA ILE A 62 4.38 -4.77 11.60
C ILE A 62 5.41 -4.86 12.72
N VAL A 63 6.05 -6.01 12.92
CA VAL A 63 7.08 -6.21 13.94
C VAL A 63 8.25 -5.24 13.74
N TYR A 64 8.67 -5.04 12.48
CA TYR A 64 9.70 -4.07 12.15
C TYR A 64 9.31 -2.63 12.55
N GLU A 65 8.09 -2.21 12.23
CA GLU A 65 7.62 -0.87 12.58
C GLU A 65 7.43 -0.69 14.10
N VAL A 66 6.97 -1.73 14.82
CA VAL A 66 6.90 -1.74 16.28
C VAL A 66 8.30 -1.64 16.89
N TYR A 67 9.25 -2.44 16.42
CA TYR A 67 10.66 -2.41 16.87
C TYR A 67 11.28 -1.02 16.69
N ARG A 68 11.05 -0.38 15.55
CA ARG A 68 11.52 1.00 15.30
C ARG A 68 10.90 2.02 16.23
N ASN A 69 9.60 1.90 16.50
CA ASN A 69 8.92 2.76 17.47
C ASN A 69 9.49 2.58 18.89
N ILE A 70 9.77 1.34 19.32
CA ILE A 70 10.41 1.06 20.62
C ILE A 70 11.81 1.68 20.69
N LYS A 71 12.58 1.62 19.59
CA LYS A 71 13.92 2.23 19.50
C LYS A 71 13.88 3.75 19.28
N ASN A 72 12.70 4.37 19.27
CA ASN A 72 12.50 5.79 18.96
C ASN A 72 13.18 6.24 17.65
N ASP A 73 13.26 5.34 16.66
CA ASP A 73 13.85 5.67 15.37
C ASP A 73 12.90 6.55 14.55
N LYS A 74 13.22 7.85 14.46
CA LYS A 74 12.45 8.85 13.72
C LYS A 74 12.86 8.97 12.25
N ARG A 75 13.72 8.09 11.72
CA ARG A 75 14.13 8.15 10.31
C ARG A 75 12.92 8.03 9.38
N TYR A 76 12.90 8.87 8.35
CA TYR A 76 11.88 8.80 7.31
C TYR A 76 12.12 7.57 6.41
N LEU A 77 11.14 6.67 6.38
CA LEU A 77 11.11 5.52 5.47
C LEU A 77 10.15 5.82 4.32
N ALA A 78 10.71 6.28 3.19
CA ALA A 78 9.94 6.63 2.01
C ALA A 78 9.15 5.44 1.43
N TRP A 79 9.61 4.20 1.67
CA TRP A 79 9.06 2.96 1.11
C TRP A 79 8.37 2.07 2.14
N SER A 80 8.19 2.53 3.40
CA SER A 80 7.49 1.72 4.38
C SER A 80 6.04 1.46 3.95
N VAL A 81 5.60 0.21 4.04
CA VAL A 81 4.23 -0.21 3.71
C VAL A 81 3.25 0.27 4.78
N PHE A 82 3.66 0.26 6.05
CA PHE A 82 2.85 0.67 7.19
C PHE A 82 3.42 1.92 7.86
N GLY A 83 2.51 2.70 8.48
CA GLY A 83 2.82 4.00 9.04
C GLY A 83 1.60 4.62 9.72
N LYS A 84 1.81 5.77 10.38
CA LYS A 84 0.83 6.39 11.28
C LYS A 84 -0.23 7.24 10.58
N SER A 85 -0.06 7.56 9.29
CA SER A 85 -0.95 8.46 8.58
C SER A 85 -0.96 8.25 7.07
N GLY A 86 -1.96 8.85 6.41
CA GLY A 86 -2.10 8.84 4.95
C GLY A 86 -2.32 7.44 4.38
N TYR A 87 -1.72 7.19 3.21
CA TYR A 87 -1.89 5.92 2.49
C TYR A 87 -1.36 4.70 3.27
N GLN A 88 -0.29 4.87 4.05
CA GLN A 88 0.29 3.78 4.84
C GLN A 88 -0.68 3.27 5.92
N LEU A 89 -1.43 4.17 6.56
CA LEU A 89 -2.47 3.81 7.53
C LEU A 89 -3.66 3.12 6.84
N PHE A 90 -4.06 3.63 5.67
CA PHE A 90 -5.10 3.00 4.85
C PHE A 90 -4.71 1.56 4.48
N THR A 91 -3.48 1.35 3.98
CA THR A 91 -2.95 0.01 3.64
C THR A 91 -2.93 -0.90 4.87
N PHE A 92 -2.52 -0.38 6.04
CA PHE A 92 -2.53 -1.15 7.28
C PHE A 92 -3.94 -1.64 7.67
N ILE A 93 -4.91 -0.73 7.72
CA ILE A 93 -6.29 -1.06 8.14
C ILE A 93 -6.93 -2.03 7.14
N THR A 94 -6.86 -1.73 5.85
CA THR A 94 -7.44 -2.60 4.81
C THR A 94 -6.82 -3.99 4.80
N THR A 95 -5.50 -4.08 4.95
CA THR A 95 -4.79 -5.36 5.06
C THR A 95 -5.28 -6.19 6.25
N LEU A 96 -5.42 -5.58 7.43
CA LEU A 96 -5.93 -6.29 8.60
C LEU A 96 -7.35 -6.82 8.39
N ILE A 97 -8.24 -6.01 7.81
CA ILE A 97 -9.61 -6.44 7.50
C ILE A 97 -9.60 -7.61 6.52
N LEU A 98 -8.79 -7.56 5.45
CA LEU A 98 -8.66 -8.64 4.47
C LEU A 98 -8.10 -9.91 5.09
N ILE A 99 -7.11 -9.82 5.99
CA ILE A 99 -6.57 -10.98 6.69
C ILE A 99 -7.64 -11.62 7.59
N ILE A 100 -8.32 -10.82 8.42
CA ILE A 100 -9.34 -11.32 9.35
C ILE A 100 -10.47 -12.00 8.56
N THR A 101 -11.02 -11.32 7.56
CA THR A 101 -12.10 -11.88 6.74
C THR A 101 -11.64 -13.09 5.92
N GLY A 102 -10.42 -13.09 5.39
CA GLY A 102 -9.85 -14.23 4.67
C GLY A 102 -9.68 -15.46 5.56
N VAL A 103 -9.24 -15.29 6.82
CA VAL A 103 -9.16 -16.39 7.79
C VAL A 103 -10.54 -16.94 8.14
N LEU A 104 -11.56 -16.07 8.31
CA LEU A 104 -12.93 -16.53 8.53
C LEU A 104 -13.45 -17.34 7.34
N ILE A 105 -13.16 -16.93 6.11
CA ILE A 105 -13.53 -17.70 4.91
C ILE A 105 -12.79 -19.05 4.88
N TRP A 106 -11.52 -19.06 5.25
CA TRP A 106 -10.69 -20.28 5.24
C TRP A 106 -11.15 -21.31 6.29
N VAL A 107 -11.36 -20.90 7.54
CA VAL A 107 -11.70 -21.79 8.66
C VAL A 107 -13.22 -22.07 8.73
N HIS A 108 -13.88 -22.13 7.57
CA HIS A 108 -15.33 -22.19 7.37
C HIS A 108 -16.14 -23.12 8.31
N ASN A 109 -15.52 -24.18 8.83
CA ASN A 109 -16.09 -25.12 9.79
C ASN A 109 -16.23 -24.49 11.19
N GLY A 110 -17.22 -23.63 11.40
CA GLY A 110 -17.58 -23.16 12.75
C GLY A 110 -18.38 -21.86 12.82
N ILE A 111 -18.53 -21.13 11.71
CA ILE A 111 -19.03 -19.74 11.70
C ILE A 111 -20.48 -19.63 11.19
N GLY A 112 -21.04 -20.75 10.71
CA GLY A 112 -22.36 -20.80 10.08
C GLY A 112 -22.42 -20.09 8.72
N MET A 113 -23.49 -20.35 7.95
CA MET A 113 -23.67 -19.78 6.61
C MET A 113 -23.76 -18.25 6.62
N THR A 114 -24.36 -17.66 7.65
CA THR A 114 -24.48 -16.20 7.80
C THR A 114 -23.12 -15.54 8.04
N GLY A 115 -22.29 -16.12 8.92
CA GLY A 115 -20.95 -15.60 9.19
C GLY A 115 -20.04 -15.69 7.96
N MET A 116 -20.12 -16.80 7.22
CA MET A 116 -19.41 -16.98 5.96
C MET A 116 -19.86 -15.96 4.89
N GLY A 117 -21.18 -15.77 4.72
CA GLY A 117 -21.71 -14.80 3.75
C GLY A 117 -21.28 -13.36 4.06
N PHE A 118 -21.30 -12.98 5.34
CA PHE A 118 -20.80 -11.67 5.77
C PHE A 118 -19.30 -11.51 5.52
N ALA A 119 -18.50 -12.52 5.86
CA ALA A 119 -17.05 -12.49 5.64
C ALA A 119 -16.72 -12.36 4.14
N LEU A 120 -17.39 -13.11 3.27
CA LEU A 120 -17.24 -13.00 1.81
C LEU A 120 -17.58 -11.61 1.31
N LEU A 121 -18.73 -11.06 1.73
CA LEU A 121 -19.15 -9.71 1.34
C LEU A 121 -18.10 -8.67 1.73
N VAL A 122 -17.69 -8.65 3.00
CA VAL A 122 -16.69 -7.67 3.46
C VAL A 122 -15.35 -7.87 2.74
N HIS A 123 -14.91 -9.11 2.57
CA HIS A 123 -13.65 -9.41 1.90
C HIS A 123 -13.64 -8.90 0.45
N GLU A 124 -14.72 -9.10 -0.29
CA GLU A 124 -14.86 -8.65 -1.67
C GLU A 124 -14.90 -7.11 -1.77
N TYR A 125 -15.78 -6.44 -1.00
CA TYR A 125 -15.92 -4.98 -1.08
C TYR A 125 -14.67 -4.24 -0.61
N VAL A 126 -14.00 -4.74 0.43
CA VAL A 126 -12.72 -4.17 0.88
C VAL A 126 -11.63 -4.41 -0.16
N SER A 127 -11.66 -5.53 -0.89
CA SER A 127 -10.72 -5.78 -2.00
C SER A 127 -10.90 -4.74 -3.12
N TYR A 128 -12.13 -4.37 -3.47
CA TYR A 128 -12.37 -3.29 -4.44
C TYR A 128 -11.84 -1.94 -3.95
N LEU A 129 -12.07 -1.60 -2.67
CA LEU A 129 -11.53 -0.37 -2.08
C LEU A 129 -10.00 -0.37 -2.06
N ALA A 130 -9.38 -1.50 -1.71
CA ALA A 130 -7.94 -1.66 -1.73
C ALA A 130 -7.37 -1.50 -3.15
N LEU A 131 -8.00 -2.12 -4.15
CA LEU A 131 -7.61 -1.97 -5.56
C LEU A 131 -7.69 -0.51 -6.02
N ALA A 132 -8.80 0.18 -5.76
CA ALA A 132 -8.95 1.59 -6.09
C ALA A 132 -7.87 2.45 -5.39
N GLY A 133 -7.58 2.14 -4.12
CA GLY A 133 -6.51 2.78 -3.37
C GLY A 133 -5.13 2.56 -3.98
N VAL A 134 -4.81 1.35 -4.44
CA VAL A 134 -3.54 1.03 -5.12
C VAL A 134 -3.43 1.76 -6.46
N ILE A 135 -4.49 1.77 -7.26
CA ILE A 135 -4.52 2.52 -8.53
C ILE A 135 -4.27 4.00 -8.27
N TRP A 136 -4.95 4.59 -7.28
CA TRP A 136 -4.73 5.97 -6.87
C TRP A 136 -3.30 6.23 -6.40
N HIS A 137 -2.74 5.33 -5.58
CA HIS A 137 -1.36 5.43 -5.11
C HIS A 137 -0.35 5.45 -6.25
N ILE A 138 -0.50 4.54 -7.21
CA ILE A 138 0.35 4.47 -8.41
C ILE A 138 0.17 5.75 -9.25
N TYR A 139 -1.09 6.16 -9.51
CA TYR A 139 -1.41 7.35 -10.28
C TYR A 139 -0.72 8.60 -9.72
N VAL A 140 -0.86 8.85 -8.42
CA VAL A 140 -0.21 10.01 -7.76
C VAL A 140 1.31 9.94 -7.89
N LYS A 141 1.92 8.75 -7.76
CA LYS A 141 3.38 8.60 -7.87
C LYS A 141 3.88 8.78 -9.30
N CYS A 142 3.15 8.29 -10.30
CA CYS A 142 3.48 8.49 -11.71
C CYS A 142 3.33 9.98 -12.11
N HIS A 143 2.27 10.65 -11.66
CA HIS A 143 2.03 12.05 -12.00
C HIS A 143 2.84 13.05 -11.16
N ALA A 144 3.29 12.69 -9.95
CA ALA A 144 4.22 13.50 -9.16
C ALA A 144 5.59 13.66 -9.84
N LEU A 145 5.98 12.72 -10.72
CA LEU A 145 7.22 12.80 -11.51
C LEU A 145 7.08 13.72 -12.74
N ILE A 146 5.85 14.02 -13.17
CA ILE A 146 5.55 14.83 -14.36
C ILE A 146 5.25 16.29 -13.97
N TRP A 147 4.91 16.57 -12.71
CA TRP A 147 4.57 17.92 -12.28
C TRP A 147 5.82 18.82 -12.31
N PRO A 148 5.90 19.82 -13.21
CA PRO A 148 7.00 20.77 -13.16
C PRO A 148 6.88 21.51 -11.84
N LYS A 149 7.88 21.37 -10.96
CA LYS A 149 8.00 22.23 -9.79
C LYS A 149 7.90 23.66 -10.31
N LYS A 150 6.83 24.38 -9.93
CA LYS A 150 6.85 25.83 -10.01
C LYS A 150 8.10 26.25 -9.24
N VAL A 151 9.10 26.73 -9.98
CA VAL A 151 10.24 27.43 -9.39
C VAL A 151 9.62 28.58 -8.62
N ASP A 152 9.62 28.50 -7.30
CA ASP A 152 9.19 29.59 -6.44
C ASP A 152 10.16 30.75 -6.68
N ARG A 153 9.77 31.64 -7.60
CA ARG A 153 10.47 32.91 -7.89
C ARG A 153 10.40 33.91 -6.72
N GLN A 154 10.14 33.46 -5.50
CA GLN A 154 10.22 34.31 -4.30
C GLN A 154 11.58 34.24 -3.61
N SER A 155 12.41 33.23 -3.87
CA SER A 155 13.79 33.20 -3.32
C SER A 155 14.80 33.98 -4.17
N GLU A 156 14.53 34.23 -5.46
CA GLU A 156 15.42 35.02 -6.32
C GLU A 156 15.28 36.54 -6.13
N GLN A 157 14.10 37.04 -5.76
CA GLN A 157 13.92 38.48 -5.50
C GLN A 157 14.51 38.95 -4.17
N LYS A 158 14.53 38.08 -3.13
CA LYS A 158 15.17 38.42 -1.84
C LYS A 158 16.70 38.45 -1.90
N GLY A 159 17.33 37.81 -2.90
CA GLY A 159 18.78 37.84 -3.09
C GLY A 159 19.31 39.05 -3.87
N ARG A 160 18.44 39.79 -4.58
CA ARG A 160 18.83 40.94 -5.42
C ARG A 160 18.46 42.31 -4.84
N GLY A 161 17.56 42.39 -3.86
CA GLY A 161 17.20 43.64 -3.19
C GLY A 161 18.22 44.15 -2.17
N GLY A 162 19.09 43.29 -1.63
CA GLY A 162 20.00 43.65 -0.53
C GLY A 162 21.28 44.40 -0.92
N LYS A 163 21.55 44.64 -2.20
CA LYS A 163 22.78 45.33 -2.66
C LYS A 163 22.54 46.74 -3.22
N ALA A 164 21.29 47.15 -3.43
CA ALA A 164 21.00 48.49 -3.95
C ALA A 164 20.92 49.56 -2.84
N ASP A 165 20.56 49.17 -1.61
CA ASP A 165 20.29 50.15 -0.54
C ASP A 165 21.52 50.48 0.34
N VAL A 166 22.66 49.81 0.14
CA VAL A 166 23.91 50.12 0.86
C VAL A 166 24.74 51.20 0.14
N ALA A 167 24.51 51.41 -1.16
CA ALA A 167 25.27 52.38 -1.96
C ALA A 167 24.74 53.82 -1.88
N LYS A 168 23.69 54.09 -1.10
CA LYS A 168 23.08 55.44 -0.97
C LYS A 168 23.16 56.04 0.43
N ALA A 169 23.94 55.42 1.32
CA ALA A 169 24.16 55.88 2.69
C ALA A 169 25.62 56.31 2.96
N MET A 170 26.42 56.52 1.91
CA MET A 170 27.82 56.96 2.01
C MET A 170 28.16 58.07 1.01
N ASP A 171 27.26 59.03 0.82
CA ASP A 171 27.55 60.36 0.25
C ASP A 171 26.92 61.44 1.14
#